data_AF-A0A369R1F8-F1
#
_entry.id   AF-A0A369R1F8-F1
#
_cell.length_a   1.000
_cell.length_b   1.000
_cell.length_c   1.000
_cell.angle_alpha   90.00
_cell.angle_beta   90.00
_cell.angle_gamma   90.00
#
_symmetry.space_group_name_H-M   'P 1'
#
loop_
_entity.id
_entity.type
_entity.pdbx_description
1 polymer ?
#
loop_
_entity_poly.entity_id
_entity_poly.type
_entity_poly.pdbx_seq_one_letter_code
_entity_poly.pdbx_strand_id
1 'polypeptide(L)'
;MAAGTRPAAPHLPPAGAAGGAPQPTRNAPAGEAGGGPTCDRDTGAGVGGVAAATLHATTVAHGGQALLIRGPAGSGKSALALELLARGACLVADDRTVLTLEAGRPVASPPPSIAGLIEARGLGLLRLPWLAGVPVAAVADLSQAETERLPPRRTTVLLGREVALFRRVEDAHFAPALLMALAHPPIDPDAPLQATP
;
A
#
# COMPACT_ATOMS: atom_id res chain seq x y z
N MET A 1 45.86 -26.10 27.98
CA MET A 1 45.90 -25.39 26.69
C MET A 1 45.23 -26.28 25.66
N ALA A 2 44.02 -25.94 25.22
CA ALA A 2 43.32 -26.65 24.15
C ALA A 2 42.78 -25.60 23.19
N ALA A 3 43.31 -25.58 21.97
CA ALA A 3 42.96 -24.64 20.92
C ALA A 3 41.64 -25.08 20.27
N GLY A 4 40.58 -24.31 20.50
CA GLY A 4 39.29 -24.48 19.83
C GLY A 4 39.32 -23.89 18.43
N THR A 5 39.18 -24.75 17.42
CA THR A 5 39.10 -24.41 16.00
C THR A 5 37.82 -23.60 15.71
N ARG A 6 37.97 -22.40 15.14
CA ARG A 6 36.85 -21.56 14.68
C ARG A 6 36.29 -22.10 13.35
N PRO A 7 34.96 -22.18 13.15
CA PRO A 7 34.39 -22.54 11.86
C PRO A 7 34.51 -21.38 10.85
N ALA A 8 34.82 -21.73 9.60
CA ALA A 8 34.96 -20.80 8.48
C ALA A 8 33.61 -20.19 8.06
N ALA A 9 33.61 -18.89 7.74
CA ALA A 9 32.44 -18.18 7.23
C ALA A 9 32.09 -18.59 5.79
N PRO A 10 30.81 -18.60 5.38
CA PRO A 10 30.41 -18.95 4.03
C PRO A 10 30.76 -17.85 3.02
N HIS A 11 31.28 -18.29 1.88
CA HIS A 11 31.69 -17.48 0.73
C HIS A 11 30.46 -16.97 -0.04
N LEU A 12 30.26 -15.65 -0.11
CA LEU A 12 29.23 -15.01 -0.93
C LEU A 12 29.73 -14.82 -2.38
N PRO A 13 28.96 -15.15 -3.43
CA PRO A 13 29.36 -14.85 -4.81
C PRO A 13 29.21 -13.35 -5.15
N PRO A 14 29.98 -12.83 -6.14
CA PRO A 14 29.94 -11.42 -6.53
C PRO A 14 28.66 -11.05 -7.30
N ALA A 15 28.17 -9.83 -7.06
CA ALA A 15 27.03 -9.23 -7.75
C ALA A 15 27.39 -8.92 -9.23
N GLY A 16 26.60 -9.47 -10.14
CA GLY A 16 26.70 -9.21 -11.58
C GLY A 16 26.21 -7.81 -11.96
N ALA A 17 26.94 -7.17 -12.87
CA ALA A 17 26.72 -5.82 -13.34
C ALA A 17 25.76 -5.74 -14.55
N ALA A 18 25.06 -4.60 -14.61
CA ALA A 18 24.65 -3.82 -15.79
C ALA A 18 23.65 -4.43 -16.81
N GLY A 19 22.44 -3.85 -16.84
CA GLY A 19 21.53 -3.81 -17.99
C GLY A 19 20.78 -2.47 -17.99
N GLY A 20 20.90 -1.71 -19.09
CA GLY A 20 20.74 -0.25 -19.14
C GLY A 20 19.32 0.31 -19.02
N ALA A 21 19.25 1.54 -18.51
CA ALA A 21 18.03 2.35 -18.44
C ALA A 21 17.72 3.00 -19.81
N PRO A 22 16.46 2.95 -20.29
CA PRO A 22 16.03 3.71 -21.46
C PRO A 22 15.85 5.21 -21.12
N GLN A 23 16.40 6.07 -21.99
CA GLN A 23 16.30 7.54 -21.89
C GLN A 23 14.86 8.02 -22.12
N PRO A 24 14.35 8.99 -21.31
CA PRO A 24 13.04 9.59 -21.54
C PRO A 24 13.09 10.63 -22.66
N THR A 25 12.22 10.45 -23.66
CA THR A 25 11.99 11.40 -24.76
C THR A 25 11.31 12.66 -24.25
N ARG A 26 11.90 13.82 -24.57
CA ARG A 26 11.35 15.15 -24.33
C ARG A 26 10.10 15.36 -25.21
N ASN A 27 8.96 15.63 -24.60
CA ASN A 27 8.04 16.64 -25.13
C ASN A 27 7.02 17.09 -24.08
N ALA A 28 6.97 18.40 -23.83
CA ALA A 28 5.95 19.08 -23.05
C ALA A 28 5.50 20.30 -23.85
N PRO A 29 4.21 20.67 -23.83
CA PRO A 29 3.81 22.04 -24.06
C PRO A 29 3.32 22.71 -22.76
N ALA A 30 3.57 24.01 -22.70
CA ALA A 30 3.20 24.96 -21.67
C ALA A 30 1.75 25.49 -21.84
N GLY A 31 1.20 26.10 -20.78
CA GLY A 31 -0.04 26.89 -20.78
C GLY A 31 -0.80 26.72 -19.46
N GLU A 32 -0.51 27.49 -18.41
CA GLU A 32 -1.02 28.84 -18.06
C GLU A 32 -2.31 28.86 -17.21
N ALA A 33 -2.39 29.90 -16.38
CA ALA A 33 -3.14 30.02 -15.14
C ALA A 33 -4.65 30.33 -15.27
N GLY A 34 -5.38 30.09 -14.18
CA GLY A 34 -6.43 31.01 -13.70
C GLY A 34 -7.83 30.40 -13.47
N GLY A 35 -8.34 30.50 -12.24
CA GLY A 35 -9.77 30.35 -11.95
C GLY A 35 -10.09 29.89 -10.53
N GLY A 36 -10.70 30.77 -9.72
CA GLY A 36 -11.18 30.51 -8.35
C GLY A 36 -12.43 29.63 -8.26
N PRO A 37 -13.09 29.59 -7.08
CA PRO A 37 -13.57 28.36 -6.44
C PRO A 37 -15.03 28.03 -6.73
N THR A 38 -15.40 26.73 -6.69
CA THR A 38 -16.79 26.32 -6.38
C THR A 38 -16.83 24.93 -5.73
N CYS A 39 -17.46 24.88 -4.56
CA CYS A 39 -18.24 23.73 -4.12
C CYS A 39 -19.42 23.54 -5.09
N ASP A 40 -19.64 22.34 -5.62
CA ASP A 40 -20.91 21.62 -5.43
C ASP A 40 -20.94 20.28 -6.15
N ARG A 41 -21.80 19.42 -5.61
CA ARG A 41 -22.28 18.15 -6.16
C ARG A 41 -22.88 18.38 -7.55
N ASP A 42 -22.72 17.42 -8.47
CA ASP A 42 -23.90 16.73 -8.99
C ASP A 42 -23.64 15.42 -9.75
N THR A 43 -24.70 14.63 -9.69
CA THR A 43 -24.99 13.33 -10.27
C THR A 43 -25.17 13.44 -11.80
N GLY A 44 -24.50 12.57 -12.57
CA GLY A 44 -24.68 12.50 -14.02
C GLY A 44 -24.41 11.10 -14.56
N ALA A 45 -25.47 10.44 -15.04
CA ALA A 45 -25.42 9.15 -15.69
C ALA A 45 -24.90 9.25 -17.15
N GLY A 46 -23.94 8.40 -17.50
CA GLY A 46 -23.80 7.82 -18.84
C GLY A 46 -22.79 8.44 -19.82
N VAL A 47 -21.52 8.01 -19.73
CA VAL A 47 -20.67 7.47 -20.82
C VAL A 47 -19.66 6.53 -20.13
N GLY A 48 -19.36 5.36 -20.68
CA GLY A 48 -18.49 4.34 -20.07
C GLY A 48 -17.07 4.83 -19.76
N GLY A 49 -16.92 5.52 -18.62
CA GLY A 49 -15.65 6.00 -18.09
C GLY A 49 -15.07 5.00 -17.11
N VAL A 50 -13.75 4.85 -17.14
CA VAL A 50 -13.01 4.09 -16.14
C VAL A 50 -13.23 4.76 -14.79
N ALA A 51 -13.94 4.11 -13.86
CA ALA A 51 -14.15 4.64 -12.53
C ALA A 51 -12.79 4.90 -11.88
N ALA A 52 -12.53 6.14 -11.49
CA ALA A 52 -11.28 6.57 -10.89
C ALA A 52 -11.53 7.52 -9.71
N ALA A 53 -10.72 7.41 -8.67
CA ALA A 53 -10.78 8.26 -7.49
C ALA A 53 -9.38 8.49 -6.91
N THR A 54 -9.15 9.65 -6.30
CA THR A 54 -7.90 9.92 -5.57
C THR A 54 -8.22 10.00 -4.08
N LEU A 55 -7.55 9.18 -3.27
CA LEU A 55 -7.76 9.10 -1.82
C LEU A 55 -6.56 9.64 -1.07
N HIS A 56 -6.79 10.29 0.08
CA HIS A 56 -5.74 10.62 1.04
C HIS A 56 -5.38 9.36 1.84
N ALA A 57 -4.42 8.60 1.32
CA ALA A 57 -4.02 7.30 1.82
C ALA A 57 -2.58 6.98 1.37
N THR A 58 -1.88 6.23 2.21
CA THR A 58 -0.58 5.64 1.90
C THR A 58 -0.79 4.19 1.48
N THR A 59 -0.17 3.73 0.40
CA THR A 59 -0.37 2.37 -0.12
C THR A 59 0.97 1.67 -0.28
N VAL A 60 1.04 0.43 0.24
CA VAL A 60 2.16 -0.49 0.06
C VAL A 60 1.67 -1.78 -0.59
N ALA A 61 2.60 -2.58 -1.11
CA ALA A 61 2.30 -3.86 -1.73
C ALA A 61 3.17 -4.98 -1.19
N HIS A 62 2.61 -6.17 -1.05
CA HIS A 62 3.32 -7.40 -0.70
C HIS A 62 2.68 -8.58 -1.42
N GLY A 63 3.48 -9.51 -1.96
CA GLY A 63 2.96 -10.68 -2.68
C GLY A 63 2.07 -10.34 -3.90
N GLY A 64 2.28 -9.18 -4.54
CA GLY A 64 1.46 -8.71 -5.66
C GLY A 64 0.09 -8.13 -5.27
N GLN A 65 -0.16 -7.95 -3.97
CA GLN A 65 -1.39 -7.34 -3.46
C GLN A 65 -1.10 -6.04 -2.72
N ALA A 66 -1.95 -5.03 -2.93
CA ALA A 66 -1.84 -3.74 -2.27
C ALA A 66 -2.67 -3.69 -0.98
N LEU A 67 -2.08 -3.06 0.03
CA LEU A 67 -2.72 -2.60 1.25
C LEU A 67 -2.80 -1.08 1.23
N LEU A 68 -4.03 -0.56 1.22
CA LEU A 68 -4.29 0.87 1.32
C LEU A 68 -4.46 1.26 2.79
N ILE A 69 -3.63 2.16 3.29
CA ILE A 69 -3.62 2.63 4.67
C ILE A 69 -4.26 4.00 4.72
N ARG A 70 -5.43 4.10 5.35
CA ARG A 70 -6.19 5.35 5.50
C ARG A 70 -6.38 5.69 6.97
N GLY A 71 -6.78 6.93 7.23
CA GLY A 71 -7.00 7.45 8.57
C GLY A 71 -6.71 8.95 8.66
N PRO A 72 -7.02 9.57 9.82
CA PRO A 72 -6.83 11.00 10.03
C PRO A 72 -5.37 11.46 9.80
N ALA A 73 -5.18 12.77 9.62
CA ALA A 73 -3.84 13.33 9.66
C ALA A 73 -3.17 13.01 11.02
N GLY A 74 -1.90 12.65 11.01
CA GLY A 74 -1.17 12.28 12.23
C GLY A 74 -1.44 10.86 12.76
N SER A 75 -2.32 10.06 12.16
CA SER A 75 -2.64 8.69 12.64
C SER A 75 -1.52 7.65 12.39
N GLY A 76 -0.37 8.06 11.86
CA GLY A 76 0.76 7.16 11.60
C GLY A 76 0.72 6.38 10.28
N LYS A 77 -0.06 6.80 9.27
CA LYS A 77 -0.15 6.10 7.95
C LYS A 77 1.24 5.84 7.34
N SER A 78 2.05 6.87 7.18
CA SER A 78 3.40 6.76 6.62
C SER A 78 4.38 6.03 7.56
N ALA A 79 4.19 6.12 8.88
CA ALA A 79 4.99 5.37 9.84
C ALA A 79 4.74 3.85 9.73
N LEU A 80 3.47 3.44 9.67
CA LEU A 80 3.08 2.05 9.41
C LEU A 80 3.58 1.58 8.03
N ALA A 81 3.51 2.44 7.01
CA ALA A 81 4.06 2.12 5.69
C ALA A 81 5.57 1.87 5.76
N LEU A 82 6.35 2.74 6.40
CA LEU A 82 7.80 2.55 6.58
C LEU A 82 8.12 1.23 7.31
N GLU A 83 7.33 0.89 8.32
CA GLU A 83 7.43 -0.38 9.03
C GLU A 83 7.17 -1.61 8.16
N LEU A 84 6.21 -1.53 7.25
CA LEU A 84 5.91 -2.61 6.29
C LEU A 84 7.00 -2.70 5.22
N LEU A 85 7.50 -1.56 4.73
CA LEU A 85 8.61 -1.48 3.76
C LEU A 85 9.89 -2.11 4.35
N ALA A 86 10.21 -1.81 5.61
CA ALA A 86 11.35 -2.40 6.31
C ALA A 86 11.25 -3.93 6.45
N ARG A 87 10.04 -4.49 6.33
CA ARG A 87 9.73 -5.93 6.41
C ARG A 87 9.51 -6.58 5.04
N GLY A 88 9.85 -5.88 3.95
CA GLY A 88 9.82 -6.44 2.59
C GLY A 88 8.56 -6.13 1.78
N ALA A 89 7.75 -5.16 2.20
CA ALA A 89 6.77 -4.57 1.29
C ALA A 89 7.44 -3.61 0.29
N CYS A 90 6.74 -3.29 -0.79
CA CYS A 90 7.13 -2.28 -1.77
C CYS A 90 6.20 -1.06 -1.69
N LEU A 91 6.73 0.14 -1.94
CA LEU A 91 5.92 1.36 -1.96
C LEU A 91 5.06 1.37 -3.22
N VAL A 92 3.78 1.74 -3.08
CA VAL A 92 2.92 2.09 -4.22
C VAL A 92 2.75 3.59 -4.25
N ALA A 93 2.29 4.18 -3.15
CA ALA A 93 2.05 5.62 -3.03
C ALA A 93 2.13 6.08 -1.57
N ASP A 94 2.44 7.34 -1.32
CA ASP A 94 2.30 8.01 -0.02
C ASP A 94 1.50 9.30 -0.16
N ASP A 95 0.83 9.74 0.91
CA ASP A 95 -0.08 10.89 1.00
C ASP A 95 -1.35 10.81 0.12
N ARG A 96 -1.20 10.53 -1.18
CA ARG A 96 -2.30 10.38 -2.13
C ARG A 96 -2.13 9.11 -2.94
N THR A 97 -3.19 8.32 -3.02
CA THR A 97 -3.29 7.13 -3.86
C THR A 97 -4.37 7.32 -4.91
N VAL A 98 -4.04 7.10 -6.18
CA VAL A 98 -5.00 7.04 -7.27
C VAL A 98 -5.53 5.60 -7.37
N LEU A 99 -6.85 5.47 -7.39
CA LEU A 99 -7.55 4.22 -7.63
C LEU A 99 -8.19 4.25 -9.01
N THR A 100 -8.00 3.18 -9.77
CA THR A 100 -8.70 2.89 -11.03
C THR A 100 -9.40 1.55 -10.92
N LEU A 101 -10.41 1.30 -11.75
CA LEU A 101 -11.01 -0.03 -11.89
C LEU A 101 -10.45 -0.73 -13.13
N GLU A 102 -9.68 -1.80 -12.93
CA GLU A 102 -9.08 -2.59 -14.00
C GLU A 102 -9.48 -4.06 -13.85
N ALA A 103 -9.99 -4.67 -14.92
CA ALA A 103 -10.53 -6.04 -14.90
C ALA A 103 -11.48 -6.31 -13.71
N GLY A 104 -12.27 -5.29 -13.32
CA GLY A 104 -13.21 -5.38 -12.22
C GLY A 104 -12.62 -5.29 -10.81
N ARG A 105 -11.31 -5.04 -10.66
CA ARG A 105 -10.62 -4.88 -9.37
C ARG A 105 -10.12 -3.44 -9.18
N PRO A 106 -10.19 -2.87 -7.97
CA PRO A 106 -9.52 -1.61 -7.69
C PRO A 106 -8.00 -1.80 -7.81
N VAL A 107 -7.34 -0.95 -8.60
CA VAL A 107 -5.89 -0.90 -8.75
C VAL A 107 -5.38 0.41 -8.18
N ALA A 108 -4.39 0.33 -7.30
CA ALA A 108 -3.75 1.48 -6.67
C ALA A 108 -2.46 1.86 -7.40
N SER A 109 -2.29 3.17 -7.61
CA SER A 109 -1.10 3.78 -8.22
C SER A 109 -0.79 5.12 -7.55
N PRO A 110 0.45 5.61 -7.61
CA PRO A 110 0.76 6.95 -7.15
C PRO A 110 0.35 8.01 -8.19
N PRO A 111 -0.03 9.22 -7.76
CA PRO A 111 0.00 10.38 -8.63
C PRO A 111 1.41 10.59 -9.18
N PRO A 112 1.58 10.93 -10.48
CA PRO A 112 2.90 11.05 -11.11
C PRO A 112 3.85 12.03 -10.40
N SER A 113 3.30 13.10 -9.81
CA SER A 113 4.08 14.15 -9.13
C SER A 113 4.77 13.70 -7.84
N ILE A 114 4.28 12.64 -7.19
CA ILE A 114 4.79 12.17 -5.89
C ILE A 114 5.25 10.70 -5.94
N ALA A 115 5.36 10.12 -7.13
CA ALA A 115 5.73 8.72 -7.30
C ALA A 115 7.11 8.42 -6.68
N GLY A 116 7.15 7.36 -5.86
CA GLY A 116 8.35 6.92 -5.15
C GLY A 116 8.79 7.82 -4.00
N LEU A 117 7.99 8.81 -3.60
CA LEU A 117 8.28 9.66 -2.44
C LEU A 117 7.50 9.21 -1.21
N ILE A 118 8.13 9.28 -0.04
CA ILE A 118 7.49 9.06 1.27
C ILE A 118 8.07 10.01 2.32
N GLU A 119 7.22 10.58 3.19
CA GLU A 119 7.67 11.39 4.33
C GLU A 119 8.12 10.49 5.49
N ALA A 120 9.43 10.49 5.78
CA ALA A 120 9.98 9.94 7.01
C ALA A 120 10.12 11.08 8.04
N ARG A 121 9.15 11.19 8.96
CA ARG A 121 9.14 12.26 9.98
C ARG A 121 10.46 12.27 10.76
N GLY A 122 11.06 13.46 10.88
CA GLY A 122 12.37 13.66 11.50
C GLY A 122 13.57 13.49 10.54
N LEU A 123 13.37 12.89 9.37
CA LEU A 123 14.40 12.70 8.34
C LEU A 123 14.10 13.47 7.03
N GLY A 124 12.82 13.78 6.78
CA GLY A 124 12.37 14.46 5.57
C GLY A 124 11.82 13.50 4.51
N LEU A 125 11.82 13.91 3.25
CA LEU A 125 11.33 13.10 2.14
C LEU A 125 12.40 12.09 1.70
N LEU A 126 12.00 10.84 1.55
CA LEU A 126 12.83 9.77 0.98
C LEU A 126 12.33 9.41 -0.41
N ARG A 127 13.26 9.02 -1.30
CA ARG A 127 12.95 8.44 -2.61
C ARG A 127 13.25 6.95 -2.59
N LEU A 128 12.25 6.13 -2.88
CA LEU A 128 12.31 4.67 -2.84
C LEU A 128 11.89 4.06 -4.18
N PRO A 129 12.29 2.80 -4.47
CA PRO A 129 11.65 2.00 -5.50
C PRO A 129 10.14 1.87 -5.23
N TRP A 130 9.34 1.90 -6.30
CA TRP A 130 7.89 1.90 -6.21
C TRP A 130 7.23 1.10 -7.34
N LEU A 131 5.96 0.75 -7.16
CA LEU A 131 5.15 0.01 -8.12
C LEU A 131 4.04 0.92 -8.68
N ALA A 132 3.85 0.86 -10.01
CA ALA A 132 2.97 1.79 -10.72
C ALA A 132 1.50 1.42 -10.76
N GLY A 133 1.15 0.18 -10.44
CA GLY A 133 -0.23 -0.29 -10.43
C GLY A 133 -0.31 -1.65 -9.75
N VAL A 134 -1.03 -1.74 -8.64
CA VAL A 134 -1.18 -2.98 -7.87
C VAL A 134 -2.64 -3.17 -7.44
N PRO A 135 -3.25 -4.35 -7.64
CA PRO A 135 -4.62 -4.60 -7.20
C PRO A 135 -4.74 -4.51 -5.67
N VAL A 136 -5.73 -3.77 -5.19
CA VAL A 136 -6.00 -3.60 -3.76
C VAL A 136 -6.72 -4.82 -3.22
N ALA A 137 -6.10 -5.49 -2.23
CA ALA A 137 -6.72 -6.62 -1.54
C ALA A 137 -7.34 -6.21 -0.21
N ALA A 138 -6.75 -5.22 0.46
CA ALA A 138 -7.18 -4.80 1.78
C ALA A 138 -7.00 -3.29 2.04
N VAL A 139 -7.73 -2.82 3.04
CA VAL A 139 -7.62 -1.48 3.61
C VAL A 139 -7.31 -1.61 5.09
N ALA A 140 -6.27 -0.91 5.56
CA ALA A 140 -6.05 -0.65 6.98
C ALA A 140 -6.61 0.73 7.34
N ASP A 141 -7.61 0.78 8.22
CA ASP A 141 -8.23 2.03 8.67
C ASP A 141 -7.76 2.39 10.08
N LEU A 142 -6.90 3.41 10.14
CA LEU A 142 -6.28 3.88 11.37
C LEU A 142 -7.18 4.83 12.18
N SER A 143 -8.40 5.12 11.71
CA SER A 143 -9.37 5.94 12.46
C SER A 143 -10.03 5.21 13.62
N GLN A 144 -10.04 3.87 13.60
CA GLN A 144 -10.72 3.04 14.57
C GLN A 144 -9.75 2.01 15.15
N ALA A 145 -9.69 1.92 16.48
CA ALA A 145 -8.97 0.85 17.15
C ALA A 145 -9.77 -0.46 17.07
N GLU A 146 -9.07 -1.57 16.91
CA GLU A 146 -9.62 -2.89 17.10
C GLU A 146 -9.59 -3.25 18.59
N THR A 147 -10.73 -3.65 19.12
CA THR A 147 -10.90 -3.97 20.55
C THR A 147 -11.19 -5.44 20.79
N GLU A 148 -11.60 -6.16 19.74
CA GLU A 148 -11.95 -7.58 19.83
C GLU A 148 -10.69 -8.45 19.70
N ARG A 149 -10.54 -9.42 20.60
CA ARG A 149 -9.42 -10.38 20.53
C ARG A 149 -9.48 -11.24 19.25
N LEU A 150 -10.69 -11.57 18.81
CA LEU A 150 -10.95 -12.29 17.57
C LEU A 150 -11.95 -11.46 16.74
N PRO A 151 -11.46 -10.51 15.92
CA PRO A 151 -12.33 -9.63 15.17
C PRO A 151 -13.13 -10.40 14.11
N PRO A 152 -14.41 -10.07 13.87
CA PRO A 152 -15.15 -10.58 12.72
C PRO A 152 -14.52 -10.10 11.42
N ARG A 153 -14.79 -10.80 10.33
CA ARG A 153 -14.39 -10.33 8.99
C ARG A 153 -15.12 -9.02 8.68
N ARG A 154 -14.34 -8.04 8.22
CA ARG A 154 -14.84 -6.72 7.83
C ARG A 154 -14.45 -6.43 6.40
N THR A 155 -15.35 -5.77 5.69
CA THR A 155 -15.11 -5.28 4.34
C THR A 155 -15.37 -3.79 4.25
N THR A 156 -14.78 -3.15 3.26
CA THR A 156 -15.11 -1.78 2.85
C THR A 156 -15.20 -1.73 1.33
N VAL A 157 -15.83 -0.70 0.79
CA VAL A 157 -16.07 -0.57 -0.65
C VAL A 157 -15.10 0.44 -1.26
N LEU A 158 -14.37 0.03 -2.29
CA LEU A 158 -13.55 0.89 -3.15
C LEU A 158 -14.05 0.78 -4.59
N LEU A 159 -14.44 1.90 -5.20
CA LEU A 159 -14.97 1.93 -6.58
C LEU A 159 -16.08 0.88 -6.84
N GLY A 160 -16.95 0.65 -5.85
CA GLY A 160 -18.04 -0.34 -5.95
C GLY A 160 -17.61 -1.81 -5.76
N ARG A 161 -16.39 -2.07 -5.28
CA ARG A 161 -15.87 -3.42 -4.98
C ARG A 161 -15.54 -3.58 -3.50
N GLU A 162 -15.96 -4.70 -2.93
CA GLU A 162 -15.61 -5.06 -1.56
C GLU A 162 -14.14 -5.49 -1.47
N VAL A 163 -13.45 -4.97 -0.47
CA VAL A 163 -12.08 -5.33 -0.09
C VAL A 163 -12.01 -5.54 1.41
N ALA A 164 -11.06 -6.35 1.89
CA ALA A 164 -10.91 -6.61 3.31
C ALA A 164 -10.60 -5.31 4.09
N LEU A 165 -11.12 -5.20 5.31
CA LEU A 165 -10.90 -4.05 6.19
C LEU A 165 -10.26 -4.51 7.50
N PHE A 166 -9.10 -3.94 7.81
CA PHE A 166 -8.41 -4.10 9.08
C PHE A 166 -8.46 -2.80 9.86
N ARG A 167 -8.77 -2.88 11.15
CA ARG A 167 -8.73 -1.75 12.09
C ARG A 167 -7.37 -1.67 12.76
N ARG A 168 -7.05 -0.51 13.34
CA ARG A 168 -5.78 -0.26 14.02
C ARG A 168 -5.62 -1.16 15.24
N VAL A 169 -4.53 -1.92 15.31
CA VAL A 169 -4.10 -2.60 16.54
C VAL A 169 -2.95 -1.81 17.14
N GLU A 170 -3.04 -1.45 18.42
CA GLU A 170 -2.02 -0.67 19.14
C GLU A 170 -0.92 -1.59 19.72
N ASP A 171 -0.27 -2.38 18.85
CA ASP A 171 0.79 -3.31 19.23
C ASP A 171 1.80 -3.51 18.09
N ALA A 172 3.05 -3.84 18.45
CA ALA A 172 4.16 -4.05 17.53
C ALA A 172 3.92 -5.16 16.50
N HIS A 173 3.03 -6.12 16.79
CA HIS A 173 2.70 -7.19 15.85
C HIS A 173 1.74 -6.76 14.71
N PHE A 174 1.20 -5.53 14.73
CA PHE A 174 0.22 -5.12 13.73
C PHE A 174 0.77 -5.11 12.30
N ALA A 175 1.93 -4.48 12.08
CA ALA A 175 2.59 -4.44 10.78
C ALA A 175 2.91 -5.85 10.22
N PRO A 176 3.59 -6.76 10.95
CA PRO A 176 3.81 -8.11 10.45
C PRO A 176 2.51 -8.90 10.26
N ALA A 177 1.49 -8.71 11.10
CA ALA A 177 0.19 -9.36 10.93
C ALA A 177 -0.50 -8.93 9.63
N LEU A 178 -0.41 -7.65 9.23
CA LEU A 178 -0.94 -7.18 7.96
C LEU A 178 -0.25 -7.83 6.76
N LEU A 179 1.08 -8.00 6.79
CA LEU A 179 1.81 -8.71 5.73
C LEU A 179 1.37 -10.18 5.64
N MET A 180 1.26 -10.84 6.79
CA MET A 180 0.78 -12.23 6.84
C MET A 180 -0.66 -12.33 6.32
N ALA A 181 -1.53 -11.37 6.63
CA ALA A 181 -2.90 -11.36 6.17
C ALA A 181 -3.03 -11.16 4.64
N LEU A 182 -2.11 -10.40 4.01
CA LEU A 182 -2.06 -10.27 2.54
C LEU A 182 -1.60 -11.59 1.88
N ALA A 183 -0.66 -12.30 2.48
CA ALA A 183 -0.19 -13.60 1.97
C ALA A 183 -1.17 -14.75 2.28
N HIS A 184 -1.87 -14.66 3.41
CA HIS A 184 -2.72 -15.67 4.00
C HIS A 184 -4.01 -15.02 4.53
N PRO A 185 -5.06 -14.91 3.69
CA PRO A 185 -6.30 -14.25 4.08
C PRO A 185 -6.88 -14.84 5.40
N PRO A 186 -7.20 -14.00 6.40
CA PRO A 186 -7.68 -14.47 7.70
C PRO A 186 -8.93 -15.34 7.59
N ILE A 187 -8.99 -16.43 8.36
CA ILE A 187 -10.15 -17.31 8.43
C ILE A 187 -11.33 -16.54 9.06
N ASP A 188 -12.53 -16.80 8.57
CA ASP A 188 -13.75 -16.25 9.15
C ASP A 188 -14.04 -16.93 10.50
N PRO A 189 -14.04 -16.21 11.63
CA PRO A 189 -14.25 -16.82 12.93
C PRO A 189 -15.67 -17.36 13.10
N ASP A 190 -16.65 -16.82 12.37
CA ASP A 190 -18.05 -17.23 12.42
C ASP A 190 -18.37 -18.32 11.39
N ALA A 191 -17.46 -18.58 10.45
CA ALA A 191 -17.61 -19.71 9.55
C ALA A 191 -17.36 -21.02 10.31
N PRO A 192 -18.16 -22.07 10.07
CA PRO A 192 -17.83 -23.39 10.58
C PRO A 192 -16.43 -23.74 10.11
N LEU A 193 -15.54 -24.09 11.05
CA LEU A 193 -14.22 -24.61 10.75
C LEU A 193 -14.41 -25.84 9.87
N GLN A 194 -14.28 -25.68 8.56
CA GLN A 194 -14.30 -26.82 7.66
C GLN A 194 -13.07 -27.64 8.00
N ALA A 195 -13.30 -28.84 8.52
CA ALA A 195 -12.26 -29.84 8.67
C ALA A 195 -11.63 -30.03 7.29
N THR A 196 -10.45 -29.42 7.11
CA THR A 196 -9.66 -29.68 5.90
C THR A 196 -9.15 -31.12 6.02
N PRO A 197 -9.30 -31.95 4.98
CA PRO A 197 -8.87 -33.36 5.01
C PRO A 197 -7.37 -33.53 5.23
#